data_AF-A0A6V8KNJ0-F1
#
_entry.id   AF-A0A6V8KNJ0-F1
#
_cell.length_a   1.000
_cell.length_b   1.000
_cell.length_c   1.000
_cell.angle_alpha   90.00
_cell.angle_beta   90.00
_cell.angle_gamma   90.00
#
_symmetry.space_group_name_H-M   'P 1'
#
loop_
_entity.id
_entity.type
_entity.pdbx_description
1 polymer ?
#
loop_
_entity_poly.entity_id
_entity_poly.type
_entity_poly.pdbx_seq_one_letter_code
_entity_poly.pdbx_strand_id
1 'polypeptide(L)'
;MFAPNGEMGIYSLLVDALDKTTRTIYLEDQYLVNTLPMAGNPPITDAIRRAIERPSFQKMIILVAGTGTVQVELLQAGTRRADFIRQLGPTAASKVSTYVYRADANSPYWLHSKLWIFDDQFAVIGSANCNRRGYSHDSELNVGIADPERRTGGKHFAHRLRMDLWLKHLNGQPAGAGNTKAGRLGDRDVLDFVAASPLWDKAPLLIKTDFTASPEPDLPLTKRIVDARFPRAARLYGVLSSRELDWSFVDPNGA
;
A
#
# COMPACT_ATOMS: atom_id res chain seq x y z
N MET A 1 24.19 -11.46 -3.00
CA MET A 1 23.15 -10.81 -3.81
C MET A 1 22.92 -11.71 -5.02
N PHE A 2 21.66 -12.03 -5.37
CA PHE A 2 21.34 -12.96 -6.46
C PHE A 2 21.84 -12.46 -7.83
N ALA A 3 21.78 -11.14 -8.07
CA ALA A 3 22.39 -10.47 -9.22
C ALA A 3 23.32 -9.35 -8.72
N PRO A 4 24.63 -9.59 -8.55
CA PRO A 4 25.58 -8.61 -8.00
C PRO A 4 25.69 -7.30 -8.80
N ASN A 5 25.40 -7.37 -10.10
CA ASN A 5 25.34 -6.23 -11.02
C ASN A 5 23.90 -5.97 -11.52
N GLY A 6 22.89 -6.44 -10.77
CA GLY A 6 21.49 -6.28 -11.14
C GLY A 6 21.06 -4.81 -11.16
N GLU A 7 20.14 -4.47 -12.05
CA GLU A 7 19.56 -3.13 -12.12
C GLU A 7 18.64 -2.89 -10.93
N MET A 8 18.84 -1.77 -10.22
CA MET A 8 18.02 -1.35 -9.09
C MET A 8 17.32 -0.01 -9.36
N GLY A 9 17.01 0.26 -10.63
CA GLY A 9 16.43 1.51 -11.10
C GLY A 9 15.10 1.88 -10.42
N ILE A 10 14.32 0.89 -9.99
CA ILE A 10 13.07 1.13 -9.22
C ILE A 10 13.38 1.85 -7.90
N TYR A 11 14.40 1.41 -7.17
CA TYR A 11 14.77 2.02 -5.90
C TYR A 11 15.31 3.44 -6.11
N SER A 12 16.19 3.61 -7.11
CA SER A 12 16.73 4.92 -7.47
C SER A 12 15.62 5.90 -7.90
N LEU A 13 14.65 5.45 -8.70
CA LEU A 13 13.49 6.25 -9.10
C LEU A 13 12.68 6.74 -7.89
N LEU A 14 12.43 5.87 -6.91
CA LEU A 14 11.68 6.23 -5.71
C LEU A 14 12.44 7.23 -4.83
N VAL A 15 13.76 7.04 -4.66
CA VAL A 15 14.60 7.99 -3.91
C VAL A 15 14.63 9.35 -4.61
N ASP A 16 14.80 9.38 -5.93
CA ASP A 16 14.78 10.60 -6.72
C ASP A 16 13.44 11.34 -6.67
N ALA A 17 12.32 10.60 -6.66
CA ALA A 17 10.99 11.16 -6.52
C ALA A 17 10.78 11.74 -5.11
N LEU A 18 11.18 11.01 -4.06
CA LEU A 18 11.15 11.49 -2.68
C LEU A 18 11.99 12.76 -2.49
N ASP A 19 13.17 12.82 -3.10
CA ASP A 19 14.04 13.99 -3.02
C ASP A 19 13.44 15.23 -3.72
N LYS A 20 12.61 15.04 -4.76
CA LYS A 20 11.92 16.12 -5.49
C LYS A 20 10.56 16.51 -4.90
N THR A 21 9.95 15.65 -4.08
CA THR A 21 8.60 15.87 -3.53
C THR A 21 8.58 17.02 -2.53
N THR A 22 7.60 17.90 -2.61
CA THR A 22 7.56 19.11 -1.79
C THR A 22 6.37 19.19 -0.86
N ARG A 23 5.25 18.52 -1.14
CA ARG A 23 3.98 18.76 -0.44
C ARG A 23 3.30 17.50 0.08
N THR A 24 3.07 16.49 -0.75
CA THR A 24 2.21 15.35 -0.40
C THR A 24 2.67 14.04 -1.00
N ILE A 25 2.48 12.95 -0.25
CA ILE A 25 2.74 11.59 -0.72
C ILE A 25 1.51 10.72 -0.45
N TYR A 26 1.05 9.99 -1.46
CA TYR A 26 0.12 8.88 -1.29
C TYR A 26 0.80 7.57 -1.67
N LEU A 27 0.74 6.59 -0.77
CA LEU A 27 1.40 5.29 -0.91
C LEU A 27 0.40 4.16 -0.68
N GLU A 28 0.33 3.22 -1.62
CA GLU A 28 -0.29 1.91 -1.38
C GLU A 28 0.77 0.81 -1.53
N ASP A 29 0.93 -0.04 -0.52
CA ASP A 29 1.90 -1.15 -0.56
C ASP A 29 1.38 -2.41 0.16
N GLN A 30 1.78 -3.60 -0.28
CA GLN A 30 1.41 -4.84 0.39
C GLN A 30 2.20 -5.07 1.69
N TYR A 31 3.48 -4.73 1.72
CA TYR A 31 4.37 -5.11 2.82
C TYR A 31 4.87 -3.93 3.65
N LEU A 32 5.47 -2.90 3.05
CA LEU A 32 6.01 -1.71 3.72
C LEU A 32 7.00 -2.01 4.87
N VAL A 33 8.13 -2.65 4.56
CA VAL A 33 9.09 -3.11 5.57
C VAL A 33 10.57 -2.83 5.23
N ASN A 34 10.89 -2.16 4.12
CA ASN A 34 12.29 -1.89 3.81
C ASN A 34 12.88 -0.77 4.68
N THR A 35 13.89 -1.08 5.47
CA THR A 35 14.63 -0.13 6.32
C THR A 35 16.13 -0.08 6.01
N LEU A 36 16.55 -0.78 4.96
CA LEU A 36 17.96 -0.93 4.60
C LEU A 36 18.32 -0.07 3.39
N PRO A 37 19.57 0.42 3.29
CA PRO A 37 20.07 1.07 2.09
C PRO A 37 20.16 0.06 0.94
N MET A 38 19.96 0.53 -0.28
CA MET A 38 19.98 -0.28 -1.50
C MET A 38 20.58 0.53 -2.65
N ALA A 39 21.26 -0.13 -3.59
CA ALA A 39 21.75 0.52 -4.81
C ALA A 39 22.60 1.80 -4.60
N GLY A 40 23.43 1.85 -3.55
CA GLY A 40 24.22 3.05 -3.21
C GLY A 40 23.39 4.24 -2.72
N ASN A 41 22.09 4.05 -2.53
CA ASN A 41 21.14 5.05 -2.03
C ASN A 41 20.86 4.83 -0.53
N PRO A 42 20.43 5.87 0.20
CA PRO A 42 20.05 5.75 1.61
C PRO A 42 18.86 4.80 1.80
N PRO A 43 18.58 4.36 3.04
CA PRO A 43 17.30 3.72 3.36
C PRO A 43 16.12 4.55 2.85
N ILE A 44 15.09 3.89 2.33
CA ILE A 44 13.91 4.59 1.82
C ILE A 44 13.22 5.38 2.94
N THR A 45 13.31 4.89 4.19
CA THR A 45 12.87 5.58 5.41
C THR A 45 13.60 6.91 5.62
N ASP A 46 14.91 6.98 5.34
CA ASP A 46 15.67 8.24 5.40
C ASP A 46 15.26 9.21 4.28
N ALA A 47 15.01 8.71 3.07
CA ALA A 47 14.52 9.54 1.97
C ALA A 47 13.13 10.11 2.27
N ILE A 48 12.22 9.31 2.82
CA ILE A 48 10.91 9.76 3.31
C ILE A 48 11.07 10.78 4.43
N ARG A 49 11.93 10.49 5.43
CA ARG A 49 12.17 11.39 6.57
C ARG A 49 12.60 12.78 6.09
N ARG A 50 13.60 12.86 5.19
CA ARG A 50 14.02 14.13 4.59
C ARG A 50 12.89 14.86 3.88
N ALA A 51 12.02 14.12 3.18
CA ALA A 51 10.88 14.71 2.51
C ALA A 51 9.85 15.29 3.48
N ILE A 52 9.46 14.55 4.51
CA ILE A 52 8.45 14.99 5.47
C ILE A 52 8.96 16.12 6.39
N GLU A 53 10.26 16.21 6.62
CA GLU A 53 10.90 17.29 7.40
C GLU A 53 10.92 18.64 6.66
N ARG A 54 10.67 18.67 5.34
CA ARG A 54 10.59 19.94 4.58
C ARG A 54 9.49 20.84 5.15
N PRO A 55 9.73 22.15 5.29
CA PRO A 55 8.71 23.09 5.75
C PRO A 55 7.46 23.12 4.87
N SER A 56 7.63 22.90 3.56
CA SER A 56 6.54 22.85 2.58
C SER A 56 5.72 21.56 2.66
N PHE A 57 6.24 20.49 3.27
CA PHE A 57 5.60 19.19 3.29
C PHE A 57 4.39 19.19 4.22
N GLN A 58 3.25 18.75 3.68
CA GLN A 58 1.95 18.88 4.29
C GLN A 58 1.46 17.55 4.84
N LYS A 59 1.42 16.49 4.01
CA LYS A 59 0.79 15.23 4.42
C LYS A 59 1.28 14.02 3.62
N MET A 60 1.47 12.91 4.31
CA MET A 60 1.60 11.57 3.72
C MET A 60 0.45 10.68 4.18
N ILE A 61 -0.18 9.96 3.25
CA ILE A 61 -1.15 8.91 3.54
C ILE A 61 -0.61 7.58 3.00
N ILE A 62 -0.61 6.57 3.86
CA ILE A 62 -0.17 5.22 3.54
C ILE A 62 -1.37 4.29 3.72
N LEU A 63 -1.76 3.58 2.66
CA LEU A 63 -2.68 2.44 2.74
C LEU A 63 -1.84 1.17 2.60
N VAL A 64 -1.94 0.25 3.56
CA VAL A 64 -1.14 -0.98 3.56
C VAL A 64 -2.03 -2.20 3.84
N ALA A 65 -1.64 -3.37 3.34
CA ALA A 65 -2.35 -4.60 3.65
C ALA A 65 -2.39 -4.85 5.17
N GLY A 66 -3.46 -5.42 5.70
CA GLY A 66 -3.52 -5.79 7.13
C GLY A 66 -2.40 -6.76 7.52
N THR A 67 -1.82 -6.62 8.71
CA THR A 67 -0.69 -7.48 9.15
C THR A 67 -1.06 -8.96 9.10
N GLY A 68 -2.25 -9.33 9.58
CA GLY A 68 -2.74 -10.70 9.54
C GLY A 68 -2.91 -11.29 8.14
N THR A 69 -3.04 -10.46 7.10
CA THR A 69 -3.19 -10.95 5.73
C THR A 69 -1.83 -11.33 5.13
N VAL A 70 -0.73 -10.67 5.54
CA VAL A 70 0.61 -10.91 4.99
C VAL A 70 1.52 -11.74 5.89
N GLN A 71 1.14 -12.00 7.14
CA GLN A 71 1.99 -12.66 8.14
C GLN A 71 2.47 -14.06 7.72
N VAL A 72 1.68 -14.77 6.89
CA VAL A 72 2.03 -16.10 6.36
C VAL A 72 3.16 -16.04 5.32
N GLU A 73 3.29 -14.92 4.62
CA GLU A 73 4.33 -14.67 3.60
C GLU A 73 5.53 -13.92 4.18
N LEU A 74 5.27 -13.07 5.18
CA LEU A 74 6.23 -12.17 5.81
C LEU A 74 6.05 -12.17 7.33
N LEU A 75 6.85 -12.98 8.01
CA LEU A 75 6.85 -13.04 9.47
C LEU A 75 7.19 -11.68 10.07
N GLN A 76 6.52 -11.34 11.19
CA GLN A 76 6.72 -10.12 11.96
C GLN A 76 6.42 -8.85 11.14
N ALA A 77 5.45 -8.91 10.23
CA ALA A 77 5.15 -7.80 9.33
C ALA A 77 4.83 -6.51 10.11
N GLY A 78 4.10 -6.62 11.21
CA GLY A 78 3.72 -5.45 11.98
C GLY A 78 4.87 -4.90 12.84
N THR A 79 5.71 -5.75 13.43
CA THR A 79 6.97 -5.32 14.07
C THR A 79 7.89 -4.58 13.09
N ARG A 80 8.07 -5.13 11.88
CA ARG A 80 8.91 -4.51 10.83
C ARG A 80 8.33 -3.19 10.32
N ARG A 81 7.00 -3.08 10.24
CA ARG A 81 6.31 -1.81 9.93
C ARG A 81 6.46 -0.80 11.05
N ALA A 82 6.41 -1.23 12.30
CA ALA A 82 6.66 -0.37 13.44
C ALA A 82 8.08 0.22 13.36
N ASP A 83 9.07 -0.60 13.02
CA ASP A 83 10.45 -0.13 12.80
C ASP A 83 10.55 0.82 11.60
N PHE A 84 9.87 0.51 10.50
CA PHE A 84 9.77 1.41 9.36
C PHE A 84 9.25 2.80 9.77
N ILE A 85 8.13 2.85 10.52
CA ILE A 85 7.52 4.10 10.98
C ILE A 85 8.42 4.83 11.99
N ARG A 86 9.06 4.13 12.93
CA ARG A 86 10.01 4.73 13.89
C ARG A 86 11.17 5.41 13.18
N GLN A 87 11.69 4.82 12.11
CA GLN A 87 12.78 5.41 11.33
C GLN A 87 12.40 6.67 10.56
N LEU A 88 11.10 6.94 10.37
CA LEU A 88 10.64 8.21 9.79
C LEU A 88 10.83 9.39 10.77
N GLY A 89 11.13 9.12 12.04
CA GLY A 89 11.38 10.15 13.05
C GLY A 89 10.10 10.83 13.58
N PRO A 90 10.24 11.75 14.55
CA PRO A 90 9.10 12.32 15.28
C PRO A 90 8.15 13.16 14.41
N THR A 91 8.63 13.77 13.32
CA THR A 91 7.78 14.51 12.37
C THR A 91 6.70 13.65 11.75
N ALA A 92 6.91 12.34 11.66
CA ALA A 92 5.94 11.41 11.11
C ALA A 92 4.62 11.41 11.91
N ALA A 93 4.67 11.63 13.22
CA ALA A 93 3.48 11.60 14.08
C ALA A 93 2.41 12.63 13.67
N SER A 94 2.81 13.79 13.12
CA SER A 94 1.88 14.83 12.67
C SER A 94 1.59 14.77 11.16
N LYS A 95 2.57 14.35 10.35
CA LYS A 95 2.48 14.43 8.89
C LYS A 95 2.11 13.12 8.20
N VAL A 96 2.35 11.97 8.82
CA VAL A 96 2.10 10.65 8.23
C VAL A 96 0.85 10.03 8.85
N SER A 97 0.02 9.39 8.05
CA SER A 97 -1.11 8.61 8.56
C SER A 97 -1.19 7.29 7.81
N THR A 98 -1.25 6.20 8.56
CA THR A 98 -1.32 4.85 7.98
C THR A 98 -2.69 4.24 8.19
N TYR A 99 -3.17 3.53 7.18
CA TYR A 99 -4.47 2.91 7.13
C TYR A 99 -4.35 1.47 6.65
N VAL A 100 -5.22 0.62 7.17
CA VAL A 100 -5.45 -0.74 6.68
C VAL A 100 -6.94 -0.91 6.46
N TYR A 101 -7.33 -1.85 5.60
CA TYR A 101 -8.75 -2.23 5.57
C TYR A 101 -9.16 -2.94 6.86
N ARG A 102 -10.40 -2.70 7.29
CA ARG A 102 -11.09 -3.52 8.29
C ARG A 102 -11.17 -4.93 7.73
N ALA A 103 -10.52 -5.88 8.39
CA ALA A 103 -10.73 -7.28 8.10
C ALA A 103 -12.19 -7.61 8.48
N ASP A 104 -12.95 -8.14 7.52
CA ASP A 104 -14.25 -8.74 7.81
C ASP A 104 -14.16 -10.25 7.50
N ALA A 105 -14.93 -11.06 8.24
CA ALA A 105 -14.89 -12.52 8.14
C ALA A 105 -15.35 -13.06 6.77
N ASN A 106 -16.04 -12.23 5.97
CA ASN A 106 -16.70 -12.62 4.73
C ASN A 106 -15.99 -12.08 3.47
N SER A 107 -15.04 -11.16 3.62
CA SER A 107 -14.31 -10.44 2.59
C SER A 107 -13.04 -9.84 3.20
N PRO A 108 -11.92 -10.59 3.23
CA PRO A 108 -10.63 -10.00 3.55
C PRO A 108 -10.28 -9.02 2.42
N TYR A 109 -10.41 -7.73 2.68
CA TYR A 109 -9.98 -6.70 1.74
C TYR A 109 -8.46 -6.79 1.57
N TRP A 110 -8.06 -7.42 0.48
CA TRP A 110 -6.68 -7.64 0.13
C TRP A 110 -6.13 -6.43 -0.61
N LEU A 111 -5.09 -5.81 -0.06
CA LEU A 111 -4.34 -4.74 -0.74
C LEU A 111 -3.08 -5.34 -1.36
N HIS A 112 -3.07 -5.43 -2.69
CA HIS A 112 -1.92 -5.93 -3.46
C HIS A 112 -1.22 -4.83 -4.27
N SER A 113 -1.59 -3.57 -4.08
CA SER A 113 -1.00 -2.42 -4.76
C SER A 113 0.48 -2.25 -4.45
N LYS A 114 1.22 -1.68 -5.41
CA LYS A 114 2.55 -1.08 -5.23
C LYS A 114 2.56 0.23 -5.99
N LEU A 115 2.14 1.29 -5.31
CA LEU A 115 1.82 2.58 -5.88
C LEU A 115 2.41 3.69 -5.02
N TRP A 116 3.09 4.62 -5.66
CA TRP A 116 3.45 5.91 -5.08
C TRP A 116 2.86 7.03 -5.93
N ILE A 117 2.32 8.06 -5.29
CA ILE A 117 1.92 9.31 -5.92
C ILE A 117 2.54 10.46 -5.14
N PHE A 118 3.23 11.35 -5.85
CA PHE A 118 3.97 12.48 -5.31
C PHE A 118 3.35 13.77 -5.85
N ASP A 119 2.97 14.67 -4.93
CA ASP A 119 2.46 16.02 -5.21
C ASP A 119 1.28 16.10 -6.21
N ASP A 120 0.51 15.02 -6.40
CA ASP A 120 -0.51 14.89 -7.46
C ASP A 120 0.07 15.11 -8.89
N GLN A 121 1.38 14.99 -9.07
CA GLN A 121 2.10 15.29 -10.32
C GLN A 121 2.87 14.10 -10.90
N PHE A 122 3.40 13.23 -10.05
CA PHE A 122 4.17 12.07 -10.47
C PHE A 122 3.64 10.80 -9.81
N ALA A 123 3.48 9.73 -10.57
CA ALA A 123 3.05 8.43 -10.07
C ALA A 123 4.07 7.34 -10.43
N VAL A 124 4.31 6.41 -9.53
CA VAL A 124 5.08 5.18 -9.77
C VAL A 124 4.15 4.01 -9.51
N ILE A 125 3.95 3.18 -10.53
CA ILE A 125 3.05 2.01 -10.47
C ILE A 125 3.84 0.78 -10.90
N GLY A 126 3.72 -0.33 -10.18
CA GLY A 126 4.38 -1.56 -10.62
C GLY A 126 4.15 -2.76 -9.73
N SER A 127 5.13 -3.66 -9.75
CA SER A 127 5.09 -4.93 -9.03
C SER A 127 6.00 -4.95 -7.77
N ALA A 128 7.03 -4.09 -7.72
CA ALA A 128 7.99 -4.05 -6.62
C ALA A 128 7.36 -3.57 -5.30
N ASN A 129 7.29 -4.47 -4.33
CA ASN A 129 6.90 -4.11 -2.97
C ASN A 129 8.00 -3.31 -2.24
N CYS A 130 7.60 -2.50 -1.28
CA CYS A 130 8.52 -1.82 -0.36
C CYS A 130 9.15 -2.79 0.66
N ASN A 131 9.98 -3.70 0.16
CA ASN A 131 10.78 -4.64 0.93
C ASN A 131 12.09 -4.95 0.17
N ARG A 132 13.02 -5.66 0.81
CA ARG A 132 14.30 -6.02 0.17
C ARG A 132 14.13 -6.90 -1.08
N ARG A 133 13.09 -7.75 -1.12
CA ARG A 133 12.84 -8.67 -2.24
C ARG A 133 12.46 -7.91 -3.51
N GLY A 134 11.41 -7.08 -3.43
CA GLY A 134 10.90 -6.29 -4.54
C GLY A 134 11.89 -5.24 -5.06
N TYR A 135 12.87 -4.82 -4.25
CA TYR A 135 13.87 -3.85 -4.68
C TYR A 135 15.21 -4.45 -5.13
N SER A 136 15.47 -5.76 -4.94
CA SER A 136 16.80 -6.33 -5.29
C SER A 136 16.89 -7.82 -5.60
N HIS A 137 15.87 -8.62 -5.34
CA HIS A 137 15.95 -10.08 -5.53
C HIS A 137 14.97 -10.57 -6.59
N ASP A 138 13.71 -10.14 -6.49
CA ASP A 138 12.66 -10.58 -7.39
C ASP A 138 12.77 -9.76 -8.69
N SER A 139 12.40 -10.37 -9.82
CA SER A 139 12.28 -9.66 -11.09
C SER A 139 11.02 -8.82 -11.07
N GLU A 140 11.17 -7.50 -11.10
CA GLU A 140 10.08 -6.55 -10.89
C GLU A 140 10.10 -5.47 -11.99
N LEU A 141 8.94 -4.87 -12.25
CA LEU A 141 8.80 -3.77 -13.19
C LEU A 141 7.94 -2.67 -12.57
N ASN A 142 8.45 -1.44 -12.58
CA ASN A 142 7.69 -0.25 -12.24
C ASN A 142 7.78 0.78 -13.36
N VAL A 143 6.71 1.55 -13.54
CA VAL A 143 6.62 2.65 -14.50
C VAL A 143 6.44 3.95 -13.73
N GLY A 144 7.31 4.93 -14.00
CA GLY A 144 7.16 6.31 -13.58
C GLY A 144 6.36 7.11 -14.62
N ILE A 145 5.32 7.81 -14.18
CA ILE A 145 4.39 8.55 -15.04
C ILE A 145 4.38 10.01 -14.59
N ALA A 146 4.89 10.89 -15.45
CA ALA A 146 4.83 12.33 -15.31
C ALA A 146 4.16 12.91 -16.55
N ASP A 147 3.18 13.80 -16.36
CA ASP A 147 2.58 14.53 -17.46
C ASP A 147 3.03 16.00 -17.39
N PRO A 148 3.77 16.52 -18.39
CA PRO A 148 4.22 17.91 -18.40
C PRO A 148 3.06 18.90 -18.54
N GLU A 149 1.96 18.46 -19.15
CA GLU A 149 0.75 19.25 -19.34
C GLU A 149 -0.43 18.64 -18.59
N ARG A 150 -1.37 19.49 -18.19
CA ARG A 150 -2.63 19.04 -17.59
C ARG A 150 -3.45 18.34 -18.67
N ARG A 151 -3.92 17.11 -18.39
CA ARG A 151 -4.79 16.35 -19.29
C ARG A 151 -6.18 17.00 -19.38
N THR A 152 -7.05 16.40 -20.21
CA THR A 152 -8.48 16.73 -20.27
C THR A 152 -9.09 16.80 -18.87
N GLY A 153 -9.69 17.94 -18.51
CA GLY A 153 -10.17 18.22 -17.14
C GLY A 153 -9.20 18.97 -16.24
N GLY A 154 -8.05 19.42 -16.77
CA GLY A 154 -7.13 20.34 -16.09
C GLY A 154 -6.28 19.70 -14.98
N LYS A 155 -6.09 18.38 -15.01
CA LYS A 155 -5.35 17.62 -13.97
C LYS A 155 -4.26 16.76 -14.59
N HIS A 156 -3.14 16.57 -13.87
CA HIS A 156 -2.14 15.56 -14.23
C HIS A 156 -2.73 14.16 -14.05
N PHE A 157 -2.18 13.14 -14.72
CA PHE A 157 -2.55 11.74 -14.53
C PHE A 157 -2.52 11.33 -13.05
N ALA A 158 -1.44 11.68 -12.34
CA ALA A 158 -1.25 11.38 -10.92
C ALA A 158 -2.40 11.92 -10.04
N HIS A 159 -2.80 13.19 -10.26
CA HIS A 159 -3.95 13.80 -9.57
C HIS A 159 -5.24 13.02 -9.81
N ARG A 160 -5.55 12.69 -11.07
CA ARG A 160 -6.78 11.95 -11.40
C ARG A 160 -6.77 10.55 -10.79
N LEU A 161 -5.67 9.82 -10.93
CA LEU A 161 -5.49 8.48 -10.36
C LEU A 161 -5.73 8.49 -8.85
N ARG A 162 -5.15 9.46 -8.15
CA ARG A 162 -5.30 9.63 -6.71
C ARG A 162 -6.77 9.91 -6.34
N MET A 163 -7.48 10.76 -7.10
CA MET A 163 -8.92 10.99 -6.89
C MET A 163 -9.75 9.72 -7.07
N ASP A 164 -9.51 8.96 -8.13
CA ASP A 164 -10.26 7.73 -8.43
C ASP A 164 -10.06 6.66 -7.34
N LEU A 165 -8.83 6.48 -6.88
CA LEU A 165 -8.51 5.56 -5.79
C LEU A 165 -9.15 6.01 -4.47
N TRP A 166 -9.07 7.30 -4.14
CA TRP A 166 -9.70 7.81 -2.93
C TRP A 166 -11.22 7.65 -2.96
N LEU A 167 -11.87 7.95 -4.09
CA LEU A 167 -13.31 7.73 -4.23
C LEU A 167 -13.68 6.25 -4.10
N LYS A 168 -12.84 5.34 -4.59
CA LYS A 168 -13.02 3.89 -4.39
C LYS A 168 -12.93 3.51 -2.92
N HIS A 169 -11.89 3.96 -2.23
CA HIS A 169 -11.61 3.59 -0.83
C HIS A 169 -12.60 4.22 0.15
N LEU A 170 -12.90 5.50 -0.03
CA LEU A 170 -13.73 6.28 0.90
C LEU A 170 -15.23 6.00 0.73
N ASN A 171 -15.67 5.63 -0.48
CA ASN A 171 -17.05 5.20 -0.71
C ASN A 171 -17.27 3.69 -0.55
N GLY A 172 -16.21 2.91 -0.30
CA GLY A 172 -16.32 1.48 -0.08
C GLY A 172 -17.22 1.18 1.12
N GLN A 173 -18.12 0.20 0.97
CA GLN A 173 -19.05 -0.22 2.02
C GLN A 173 -18.86 -1.70 2.35
N PRO A 174 -19.11 -2.12 3.60
CA PRO A 174 -19.13 -3.54 3.96
C PRO A 174 -20.11 -4.34 3.10
N ALA A 175 -19.81 -5.63 2.89
CA ALA A 175 -20.72 -6.52 2.18
C ALA A 175 -22.09 -6.53 2.87
N GLY A 176 -23.16 -6.38 2.08
CA GLY A 176 -24.54 -6.35 2.58
C GLY A 176 -25.02 -4.97 3.07
N ALA A 177 -24.15 -3.96 3.11
CA ALA A 177 -24.62 -2.58 3.26
C ALA A 177 -25.43 -2.19 2.02
N GLY A 178 -26.68 -1.75 2.21
CA GLY A 178 -27.53 -1.31 1.11
C GLY A 178 -26.88 -0.21 0.27
N ASN A 179 -27.09 -0.22 -1.05
CA ASN A 179 -26.52 0.78 -1.95
C ASN A 179 -27.31 2.10 -1.86
N THR A 180 -27.08 2.89 -0.82
CA THR A 180 -27.68 4.23 -0.69
C THR A 180 -26.84 5.24 -1.44
N LYS A 181 -27.45 5.95 -2.40
CA LYS A 181 -26.77 7.06 -3.13
C LYS A 181 -26.53 8.29 -2.24
N ALA A 182 -27.28 8.41 -1.14
CA ALA A 182 -27.17 9.54 -0.23
C ALA A 182 -25.81 9.53 0.50
N GLY A 183 -25.05 10.62 0.38
CA GLY A 183 -23.77 10.78 1.07
C GLY A 183 -22.54 10.18 0.37
N ARG A 184 -22.68 9.71 -0.89
CA ARG A 184 -21.52 9.26 -1.67
C ARG A 184 -20.65 10.45 -2.07
N LEU A 185 -19.36 10.37 -1.77
CA LEU A 185 -18.36 11.37 -2.14
C LEU A 185 -18.16 11.40 -3.66
N GLY A 186 -17.91 12.59 -4.19
CA GLY A 186 -17.55 12.83 -5.58
C GLY A 186 -16.24 13.60 -5.73
N ASP A 187 -15.88 13.91 -6.97
CA ASP A 187 -14.61 14.55 -7.34
C ASP A 187 -14.28 15.82 -6.53
N ARG A 188 -15.29 16.63 -6.18
CA ARG A 188 -15.09 17.86 -5.41
C ARG A 188 -14.63 17.58 -3.98
N ASP A 189 -15.10 16.50 -3.37
CA ASP A 189 -14.81 16.14 -1.98
C ASP A 189 -13.37 15.64 -1.81
N VAL A 190 -12.80 15.07 -2.87
CA VAL A 190 -11.42 14.54 -2.88
C VAL A 190 -10.48 15.40 -3.74
N LEU A 191 -10.88 16.61 -4.13
CA LEU A 191 -10.10 17.43 -5.06
C LEU A 191 -8.73 17.78 -4.48
N ASP A 192 -8.71 18.33 -3.27
CA ASP A 192 -7.50 18.71 -2.54
C ASP A 192 -7.07 17.61 -1.58
N PHE A 193 -5.79 17.24 -1.65
CA PHE A 193 -5.24 16.15 -0.85
C PHE A 193 -5.40 16.39 0.66
N VAL A 194 -5.05 17.59 1.13
CA VAL A 194 -4.95 17.87 2.57
C VAL A 194 -6.34 18.08 3.15
N ALA A 195 -7.19 18.85 2.48
CA ALA A 195 -8.57 19.11 2.89
C ALA A 195 -9.41 17.82 2.93
N ALA A 196 -9.16 16.88 2.02
CA ALA A 196 -9.86 15.61 1.98
C ALA A 196 -9.25 14.53 2.90
N SER A 197 -8.03 14.72 3.41
CA SER A 197 -7.36 13.73 4.28
C SER A 197 -8.17 13.30 5.51
N PRO A 198 -8.96 14.16 6.20
CA PRO A 198 -9.79 13.73 7.32
C PRO A 198 -10.94 12.78 6.94
N LEU A 199 -11.28 12.65 5.66
CA LEU A 199 -12.29 11.69 5.20
C LEU A 199 -11.82 10.23 5.39
N TRP A 200 -10.50 9.99 5.37
CA TRP A 200 -9.92 8.66 5.60
C TRP A 200 -10.22 8.12 7.00
N ASP A 201 -10.22 8.99 8.01
CA ASP A 201 -10.56 8.61 9.39
C ASP A 201 -12.04 8.20 9.54
N LYS A 202 -12.89 8.60 8.60
CA LYS A 202 -14.33 8.31 8.58
C LYS A 202 -14.72 7.21 7.58
N ALA A 203 -13.76 6.69 6.82
CA ALA A 203 -14.04 5.71 5.79
C ALA A 203 -14.56 4.40 6.41
N PRO A 204 -15.72 3.88 5.96
CA PRO A 204 -16.37 2.74 6.60
C PRO A 204 -15.47 1.49 6.69
N LEU A 205 -14.66 1.29 5.66
CA LEU A 205 -13.81 0.12 5.52
C LEU A 205 -12.36 0.30 5.99
N LEU A 206 -11.94 1.49 6.42
CA LEU A 206 -10.55 1.73 6.80
C LEU A 206 -10.38 1.90 8.30
N ILE A 207 -9.27 1.39 8.83
CA ILE A 207 -8.81 1.63 10.19
C ILE A 207 -7.54 2.45 10.09
N LYS A 208 -7.49 3.59 10.79
CA LYS A 208 -6.24 4.30 11.03
C LYS A 208 -5.40 3.47 12.01
N THR A 209 -4.19 3.12 11.59
CA THR A 209 -3.31 2.24 12.37
C THR A 209 -2.07 3.00 12.80
N ASP A 210 -1.68 2.79 14.05
CA ASP A 210 -0.36 3.15 14.56
C ASP A 210 0.42 1.85 14.83
N PHE A 211 1.28 1.48 13.88
CA PHE A 211 2.12 0.29 14.01
C PHE A 211 3.10 0.40 15.17
N THR A 212 3.43 1.60 15.65
CA THR A 212 4.38 1.79 16.75
C THR A 212 3.79 1.50 18.11
N ALA A 213 2.48 1.69 18.27
CA ALA A 213 1.73 1.44 19.51
C ALA A 213 1.29 -0.02 19.66
N SER A 214 1.04 -0.73 18.55
CA SER A 214 0.60 -2.13 18.57
C SER A 214 1.13 -2.85 17.35
N PRO A 215 2.42 -3.26 17.35
CA PRO A 215 3.06 -3.85 16.20
C PRO A 215 2.49 -5.21 15.80
N GLU A 216 1.68 -5.87 16.62
CA GLU A 216 1.05 -7.14 16.25
C GLU A 216 -0.39 -7.18 16.77
N PRO A 217 -1.40 -7.54 15.97
CA PRO A 217 -2.58 -8.20 16.49
C PRO A 217 -2.24 -9.66 16.83
N ASP A 218 -2.74 -10.17 17.96
CA ASP A 218 -2.68 -11.59 18.35
C ASP A 218 -3.32 -12.48 17.27
N LEU A 219 -2.54 -12.94 16.32
CA LEU A 219 -2.84 -14.19 15.62
C LEU A 219 -1.89 -15.24 16.18
N PRO A 220 -2.41 -16.25 16.91
CA PRO A 220 -1.56 -17.33 17.37
C PRO A 220 -0.96 -17.97 16.12
N LEU A 221 0.38 -17.99 16.06
CA LEU A 221 1.21 -18.70 15.08
C LEU A 221 0.82 -20.19 14.88
N THR A 222 -0.13 -20.69 15.67
CA THR A 222 -0.60 -22.07 15.76
C THR A 222 -2.01 -22.32 15.22
N LYS A 223 -2.76 -21.33 14.70
CA LYS A 223 -3.98 -21.65 13.95
C LYS A 223 -3.60 -22.14 12.55
N ARG A 224 -3.18 -23.41 12.51
CA ARG A 224 -3.33 -24.30 11.37
C ARG A 224 -4.58 -23.88 10.57
N ILE A 225 -4.40 -23.65 9.28
CA ILE A 225 -5.47 -23.42 8.29
C ILE A 225 -6.32 -24.70 8.24
N VAL A 226 -7.21 -24.87 9.22
CA VAL A 226 -8.26 -25.91 9.28
C VAL A 226 -9.53 -25.36 9.94
N ASP A 227 -9.62 -24.04 10.10
CA ASP A 227 -10.83 -23.44 10.64
C ASP A 227 -11.93 -23.44 9.57
N ALA A 228 -12.89 -24.38 9.70
CA ALA A 228 -14.06 -24.52 8.85
C ALA A 228 -14.92 -23.24 8.73
N ARG A 229 -14.64 -22.22 9.55
CA ARG A 229 -15.26 -20.89 9.53
C ARG A 229 -14.70 -19.95 8.45
N PHE A 230 -13.57 -20.29 7.80
CA PHE A 230 -12.94 -19.45 6.76
C PHE A 230 -12.65 -20.22 5.46
N PRO A 231 -13.67 -20.76 4.78
CA PRO A 231 -13.52 -21.70 3.66
C PRO A 231 -12.82 -21.11 2.43
N ARG A 232 -12.78 -19.78 2.26
CA ARG A 232 -12.07 -19.14 1.13
C ARG A 232 -10.56 -19.04 1.33
N ALA A 233 -10.08 -18.81 2.55
CA ALA A 233 -8.65 -18.83 2.86
C ALA A 233 -8.08 -20.25 2.69
N ALA A 234 -8.85 -21.27 3.07
CA ALA A 234 -8.50 -22.68 2.84
C ALA A 234 -8.48 -23.08 1.36
N ARG A 235 -9.31 -22.45 0.50
CA ARG A 235 -9.32 -22.71 -0.95
C ARG A 235 -8.16 -22.05 -1.70
N LEU A 236 -7.72 -20.87 -1.28
CA LEU A 236 -6.59 -20.17 -1.94
C LEU A 236 -5.24 -20.82 -1.61
N TYR A 237 -5.13 -21.43 -0.42
CA TYR A 237 -3.92 -22.06 0.09
C TYR A 237 -4.11 -23.57 0.29
N GLY A 238 -4.73 -24.21 -0.71
CA GLY A 238 -5.06 -25.64 -0.73
C GLY A 238 -4.02 -26.47 0.00
N VAL A 239 -4.53 -27.27 0.94
CA VAL A 239 -3.81 -28.24 1.77
C VAL A 239 -2.54 -28.72 1.07
N LEU A 240 -1.38 -28.35 1.61
CA LEU A 240 -0.10 -28.98 1.29
C LEU A 240 -0.12 -30.43 1.81
N SER A 241 -0.93 -31.27 1.19
CA SER A 241 -0.82 -32.71 1.27
C SER A 241 -0.85 -33.23 -0.16
N SER A 242 0.35 -33.38 -0.73
CA SER A 242 0.69 -34.37 -1.74
C SER A 242 -0.47 -34.85 -2.63
N ARG A 243 -0.68 -34.20 -3.77
CA ARG A 243 -0.90 -34.77 -5.12
C ARG A 243 -1.54 -33.74 -6.05
N GLU A 244 -0.92 -33.59 -7.23
CA GLU A 244 -1.41 -33.02 -8.50
C GLU A 244 -2.16 -31.68 -8.45
N LEU A 245 -1.48 -30.63 -8.89
CA LEU A 245 -2.06 -29.32 -9.18
C LEU A 245 -2.95 -29.42 -10.43
N ASP A 246 -4.27 -29.37 -10.25
CA ASP A 246 -5.24 -29.16 -11.32
C ASP A 246 -5.33 -27.66 -11.67
N TRP A 247 -5.09 -27.35 -12.94
CA TRP A 247 -5.06 -26.00 -13.52
C TRP A 247 -6.36 -25.61 -14.25
N SER A 248 -7.46 -26.34 -14.04
CA SER A 248 -8.75 -26.14 -14.71
C SER A 248 -9.40 -24.75 -14.55
N PHE A 249 -8.84 -23.85 -13.72
CA PHE A 249 -9.30 -22.46 -13.61
C PHE A 249 -8.69 -21.50 -14.63
N VAL A 250 -7.78 -21.96 -15.51
CA VAL A 250 -7.08 -21.11 -16.49
C VAL A 250 -7.64 -21.22 -17.91
N ASP A 251 -8.68 -22.02 -18.17
CA ASP A 251 -9.31 -22.08 -19.49
C ASP A 251 -10.50 -21.11 -19.60
N PRO A 252 -10.43 -20.03 -20.42
CA PRO A 252 -11.54 -19.11 -20.62
C PRO A 252 -12.62 -19.67 -21.56
N ASN A 253 -12.43 -20.83 -22.19
CA ASN A 253 -13.33 -21.41 -23.19
C ASN A 253 -13.76 -22.84 -22.85
N GLY A 254 -14.24 -23.02 -21.61
CA GLY A 254 -14.60 -24.32 -21.04
C GLY A 254 -15.27 -25.32 -21.99
N ALA A 255 -14.73 -26.54 -21.97
CA ALA A 255 -15.38 -27.79 -22.36
C ALA A 255 -15.27 -28.77 -21.18
#